data_AF-T0FQV9-F1
#
_entry.id   AF-T0FQV9-F1
#
_cell.length_a   1.000
_cell.length_b   1.000
_cell.length_c   1.000
_cell.angle_alpha   90.00
_cell.angle_beta   90.00
_cell.angle_gamma   90.00
#
_symmetry.space_group_name_H-M   'P 1'
#
loop_
_entity.id
_entity.type
_entity.pdbx_description
1 polymer ?
#
loop_
_entity_poly.entity_id
_entity_poly.type
_entity_poly.pdbx_seq_one_letter_code
_entity_poly.pdbx_strand_id
1 'polypeptide(L)'
;MTKIPNKPFAELAPNTAVSKDQVKRNIYGRYLEEFTEGEIFEHPREITIDRAFAQEFATVFMDANPLFLSAAYAQAHGFQDMLVSSLQVFNIALSLGVQNDSEKALANLGYYNVQFLKPVYPGDTLSAKTKILKIDDKGADKPGIVSVRTICLNQKKELVLQYERKIMIYRSNGKPKGTPKPVVKEAFFPETDNPVIELPSLKFPTEFKSSTWSDTYFENFQPGQIYIHQNGRTITDEHFSWTYRVGNTHPLHYDKLYSAGISGPMGGEPVVYGGLVFAWLCGMASRDITENMIWDLGFTEGYHTQPSFSGDTVTAITRVLAVEDRGNDFGIPAGAVHLQIIGLKNIKANDAFDKFGEDLFLKENDKKKHGKEKLAEKIFEIERKILIKKKG
;
A
#
# COMPACT_ATOMS: atom_id res chain seq x y z
N MET A 1 15.12 14.67 35.96
CA MET A 1 14.53 15.66 35.04
C MET A 1 15.51 16.80 34.85
N THR A 2 15.87 17.12 33.61
CA THR A 2 16.67 18.32 33.30
C THR A 2 15.75 19.52 33.31
N LYS A 3 15.99 20.49 34.20
CA LYS A 3 15.25 21.76 34.23
C LYS A 3 16.00 22.77 33.35
N ILE A 4 15.44 23.06 32.17
CA ILE A 4 15.98 24.08 31.26
C ILE A 4 15.22 25.38 31.52
N PRO A 5 15.88 26.45 32.01
CA PRO A 5 15.22 27.74 32.18
C PRO A 5 14.70 28.27 30.84
N ASN A 6 13.40 28.53 30.75
CA ASN A 6 12.76 29.10 29.56
C ASN A 6 12.41 30.57 29.80
N LYS A 7 13.33 31.47 29.46
CA LYS A 7 13.12 32.93 29.59
C LYS A 7 12.21 33.43 28.45
N PRO A 8 11.40 34.48 28.66
CA PRO A 8 10.66 35.12 27.58
C PRO A 8 11.58 35.59 26.43
N PHE A 9 11.13 35.44 25.19
CA PHE A 9 11.87 35.82 23.98
C PHE A 9 11.43 37.20 23.48
N ALA A 10 12.36 37.99 22.95
CA ALA A 10 12.05 39.30 22.34
C ALA A 10 11.60 39.16 20.87
N GLU A 11 10.87 40.15 20.36
CA GLU A 11 10.52 40.23 18.93
C GLU A 11 11.76 40.61 18.11
N LEU A 12 12.18 39.74 17.19
CA LEU A 12 13.36 39.93 16.36
C LEU A 12 13.04 40.32 14.91
N ALA A 13 11.83 40.04 14.41
CA ALA A 13 11.49 40.17 13.00
C ALA A 13 11.69 41.59 12.43
N PRO A 14 11.30 42.68 13.12
CA PRO A 14 11.52 44.05 12.61
C PRO A 14 13.01 44.43 12.49
N ASN A 15 13.88 43.79 13.28
CA ASN A 15 15.31 44.09 13.36
C ASN A 15 16.18 43.07 12.62
N THR A 16 15.58 42.03 12.06
CA THR A 16 16.31 40.97 11.34
C THR A 16 16.27 41.28 9.85
N ALA A 17 17.41 41.68 9.29
CA ALA A 17 17.50 41.96 7.86
C ALA A 17 17.27 40.68 7.01
N VAL A 18 16.55 40.84 5.90
CA VAL A 18 16.35 39.75 4.91
C VAL A 18 17.57 39.65 4.01
N SER A 19 18.17 38.46 3.96
CA SER A 19 19.27 38.14 3.05
C SER A 19 18.76 37.34 1.85
N LYS A 20 18.54 38.00 0.71
CA LYS A 20 18.06 37.37 -0.54
C LYS A 20 19.05 36.33 -1.10
N ASP A 21 20.31 36.43 -0.70
CA ASP A 21 21.42 35.59 -1.14
C ASP A 21 21.52 34.30 -0.31
N GLN A 22 20.79 34.22 0.81
CA GLN A 22 20.82 33.10 1.76
C GLN A 22 19.48 32.34 1.72
N VAL A 23 18.99 32.03 0.53
CA VAL A 23 17.72 31.32 0.33
C VAL A 23 17.96 29.82 0.13
N LYS A 24 17.47 28.99 1.06
CA LYS A 24 17.47 27.53 0.93
C LYS A 24 16.21 27.05 0.20
N ARG A 25 16.40 26.31 -0.89
CA ARG A 25 15.32 25.62 -1.63
C ARG A 25 15.62 24.13 -1.64
N ASN A 26 15.00 23.38 -0.74
CA ASN A 26 15.19 21.94 -0.70
C ASN A 26 14.47 21.29 -1.88
N ILE A 27 15.16 20.41 -2.57
CA ILE A 27 14.62 19.62 -3.68
C ILE A 27 14.74 18.17 -3.26
N TYR A 28 13.66 17.41 -3.39
CA TYR A 28 13.60 16.01 -2.94
C TYR A 28 13.65 15.03 -4.12
N GLY A 29 13.93 13.76 -3.82
CA GLY A 29 14.07 12.68 -4.79
C GLY A 29 15.35 12.68 -5.60
N ARG A 30 15.41 11.69 -6.49
CA ARG A 30 16.55 11.37 -7.36
C ARG A 30 16.10 11.27 -8.80
N TYR A 31 16.89 11.79 -9.73
CA TYR A 31 16.78 11.50 -11.16
C TYR A 31 17.44 10.16 -11.48
N LEU A 32 17.19 9.64 -12.68
CA LEU A 32 17.64 8.30 -13.10
C LEU A 32 19.15 8.09 -12.90
N GLU A 33 19.94 9.09 -13.26
CA GLU A 33 21.41 9.07 -13.16
C GLU A 33 21.95 9.19 -11.72
N GLU A 34 21.08 9.34 -10.72
CA GLU A 34 21.44 9.45 -9.30
C GLU A 34 21.19 8.14 -8.52
N PHE A 35 20.73 7.09 -9.19
CA PHE A 35 20.60 5.75 -8.61
C PHE A 35 21.81 4.90 -8.97
N THR A 36 22.27 4.07 -8.02
CA THR A 36 23.24 3.01 -8.28
C THR A 36 22.68 1.67 -7.81
N GLU A 37 22.81 0.62 -8.61
CA GLU A 37 22.42 -0.74 -8.22
C GLU A 37 23.16 -1.18 -6.95
N GLY A 38 22.45 -1.85 -6.04
CA GLY A 38 22.96 -2.27 -4.74
C GLY A 38 22.90 -1.22 -3.64
N GLU A 39 22.66 0.06 -3.94
CA GLU A 39 22.52 1.10 -2.90
C GLU A 39 21.30 0.87 -2.03
N ILE A 40 21.47 1.18 -0.74
CA ILE A 40 20.41 1.11 0.26
C ILE A 40 20.13 2.51 0.81
N PHE A 41 18.85 2.87 0.81
CA PHE A 41 18.34 4.09 1.37
C PHE A 41 17.63 3.80 2.69
N GLU A 42 18.03 4.51 3.74
CA GLU A 42 17.29 4.55 5.01
C GLU A 42 16.39 5.77 5.03
N HIS A 43 15.08 5.54 5.14
CA HIS A 43 14.10 6.59 5.01
C HIS A 43 14.04 7.47 6.27
N PRO A 44 13.72 8.78 6.13
CA PRO A 44 13.96 9.76 7.19
C PRO A 44 13.00 9.72 8.38
N ARG A 45 11.91 8.95 8.29
CA ARG A 45 10.80 8.97 9.25
C ARG A 45 10.48 7.55 9.72
N GLU A 46 9.94 7.49 10.93
CA GLU A 46 9.29 6.32 11.48
C GLU A 46 7.87 6.73 11.94
N ILE A 47 6.92 5.80 11.95
CA ILE A 47 5.54 6.06 12.37
C ILE A 47 5.16 5.04 13.44
N THR A 48 4.87 5.52 14.65
CA THR A 48 4.21 4.71 15.69
C THR A 48 2.72 4.65 15.40
N ILE A 49 2.16 3.45 15.38
CA ILE A 49 0.74 3.24 15.10
C ILE A 49 0.04 3.01 16.43
N ASP A 50 -0.78 3.94 16.89
CA ASP A 50 -1.62 3.72 18.06
C ASP A 50 -2.92 2.97 17.71
N ARG A 51 -3.70 2.61 18.73
CA ARG A 51 -4.93 1.84 18.54
C ARG A 51 -6.00 2.63 17.77
N ALA A 52 -6.08 3.94 18.00
CA ALA A 52 -7.07 4.78 17.33
C ALA A 52 -6.75 4.88 15.84
N PHE A 53 -5.49 5.08 15.47
CA PHE A 53 -5.05 5.15 14.09
C PHE A 53 -5.20 3.82 13.35
N ALA A 54 -4.93 2.69 14.02
CA ALA A 54 -5.17 1.36 13.47
C ALA A 54 -6.65 1.12 13.17
N GLN A 55 -7.52 1.43 14.14
CA GLN A 55 -8.97 1.24 14.01
C GLN A 55 -9.60 2.24 13.02
N GLU A 56 -9.14 3.49 13.00
CA GLU A 56 -9.61 4.51 12.06
C GLU A 56 -9.27 4.11 10.62
N PHE A 57 -8.08 3.53 10.37
CA PHE A 57 -7.76 3.02 9.05
C PHE A 57 -8.71 1.88 8.65
N ALA A 58 -8.86 0.84 9.49
CA ALA A 58 -9.75 -0.27 9.17
C ALA A 58 -11.19 0.20 8.87
N THR A 59 -11.73 1.09 9.70
CA THR A 59 -13.09 1.61 9.55
C THR A 59 -13.26 2.55 8.35
N VAL A 60 -12.33 3.49 8.12
CA VAL A 60 -12.41 4.37 6.95
C VAL A 60 -12.20 3.61 5.65
N PHE A 61 -11.35 2.58 5.62
CA PHE A 61 -11.18 1.75 4.42
C PHE A 61 -12.21 0.62 4.31
N MET A 62 -13.15 0.52 5.26
CA MET A 62 -14.25 -0.44 5.30
C MET A 62 -13.81 -1.91 5.42
N ASP A 63 -12.62 -2.16 5.97
CA ASP A 63 -12.13 -3.50 6.26
C ASP A 63 -12.96 -4.10 7.41
N ALA A 64 -13.71 -5.16 7.09
CA ALA A 64 -14.67 -5.79 7.99
C ALA A 64 -14.05 -6.94 8.80
N ASN A 65 -12.77 -7.29 8.55
CA ASN A 65 -12.14 -8.37 9.28
C ASN A 65 -12.03 -8.03 10.79
N PRO A 66 -12.62 -8.85 11.70
CA PRO A 66 -12.63 -8.54 13.12
C PRO A 66 -11.24 -8.51 13.79
N LEU A 67 -10.21 -9.10 13.17
CA LEU A 67 -8.82 -8.99 13.63
C LEU A 67 -8.34 -7.54 13.69
N PHE A 68 -8.87 -6.66 12.83
CA PHE A 68 -8.49 -5.24 12.79
C PHE A 68 -9.44 -4.34 13.58
N LEU A 69 -10.53 -4.89 14.13
CA LEU A 69 -11.62 -4.13 14.73
C LEU A 69 -11.88 -4.47 16.21
N SER A 70 -11.52 -5.68 16.64
CA SER A 70 -11.83 -6.17 17.98
C SER A 70 -10.63 -6.87 18.62
N ALA A 71 -10.08 -6.24 19.66
CA ALA A 71 -9.01 -6.81 20.47
C ALA A 71 -9.43 -8.16 21.09
N ALA A 72 -10.67 -8.25 21.59
CA ALA A 72 -11.19 -9.48 22.18
C ALA A 72 -11.25 -10.63 21.16
N TYR A 73 -11.69 -10.34 19.93
CA TYR A 73 -11.70 -11.34 18.86
C TYR A 73 -10.28 -11.78 18.50
N ALA A 74 -9.37 -10.83 18.27
CA ALA A 74 -7.99 -11.13 17.91
C ALA A 74 -7.27 -11.95 19.00
N GLN A 75 -7.46 -11.58 20.27
CA GLN A 75 -6.90 -12.31 21.41
C GLN A 75 -7.43 -13.73 21.55
N ALA A 76 -8.74 -13.92 21.31
CA ALA A 76 -9.33 -15.26 21.28
C ALA A 76 -8.77 -16.13 20.14
N HIS A 77 -8.30 -15.52 19.06
CA HIS A 77 -7.59 -16.20 17.96
C HIS A 77 -6.08 -16.38 18.21
N GLY A 78 -5.56 -15.96 19.36
CA GLY A 78 -4.17 -16.15 19.78
C GLY A 78 -3.26 -14.93 19.59
N PHE A 79 -3.75 -13.82 19.05
CA PHE A 79 -2.99 -12.59 18.91
C PHE A 79 -2.85 -11.83 20.23
N GLN A 80 -1.89 -10.91 20.32
CA GLN A 80 -1.66 -10.12 21.55
C GLN A 80 -2.73 -9.03 21.75
N ASP A 81 -3.19 -8.41 20.66
CA ASP A 81 -4.18 -7.35 20.59
C ASP A 81 -4.83 -7.40 19.19
N MET A 82 -5.75 -6.48 18.88
CA MET A 82 -6.15 -6.21 17.51
C MET A 82 -4.91 -5.91 16.65
N LEU A 83 -4.98 -6.28 15.38
CA LEU A 83 -3.89 -6.09 14.44
C LEU A 83 -4.01 -4.74 13.74
N VAL A 84 -2.87 -4.18 13.36
CA VAL A 84 -2.82 -3.15 12.32
C VAL A 84 -3.08 -3.84 10.97
N SER A 85 -4.00 -3.28 10.17
CA SER A 85 -4.31 -3.85 8.85
C SER A 85 -3.03 -3.95 7.99
N SER A 86 -2.84 -5.10 7.34
CA SER A 86 -1.72 -5.31 6.41
C SER A 86 -1.66 -4.23 5.33
N LEU A 87 -2.82 -3.71 4.91
CA LEU A 87 -2.92 -2.61 3.95
C LEU A 87 -2.40 -1.29 4.54
N GLN A 88 -2.60 -1.03 5.83
CA GLN A 88 -2.03 0.14 6.52
C GLN A 88 -0.51 0.01 6.62
N VAL A 89 0.00 -1.16 7.02
CA VAL A 89 1.44 -1.45 7.09
C VAL A 89 2.10 -1.22 5.73
N PHE A 90 1.49 -1.76 4.66
CA PHE A 90 1.97 -1.55 3.29
C PHE A 90 1.96 -0.08 2.87
N ASN A 91 0.87 0.63 3.12
CA ASN A 91 0.74 2.05 2.77
C ASN A 91 1.77 2.92 3.52
N ILE A 92 2.03 2.65 4.80
CA ILE A 92 3.06 3.35 5.57
C ILE A 92 4.45 3.06 5.00
N ALA A 93 4.80 1.79 4.82
CA ALA A 93 6.11 1.39 4.29
C ALA A 93 6.39 2.01 2.90
N LEU A 94 5.37 1.99 2.02
CA LEU A 94 5.45 2.60 0.70
C LEU A 94 5.63 4.11 0.75
N SER A 95 4.90 4.77 1.65
CA SER A 95 4.92 6.23 1.80
C SER A 95 6.22 6.76 2.38
N LEU A 96 6.85 6.01 3.30
CA LEU A 96 8.14 6.39 3.88
C LEU A 96 9.25 6.48 2.81
N GLY A 97 9.18 5.68 1.74
CA GLY A 97 10.17 5.68 0.67
C GLY A 97 10.04 6.82 -0.35
N VAL A 98 8.94 7.57 -0.35
CA VAL A 98 8.63 8.57 -1.40
C VAL A 98 9.78 9.57 -1.59
N GLN A 99 10.24 10.19 -0.50
CA GLN A 99 11.24 11.25 -0.53
C GLN A 99 12.58 10.82 -1.15
N ASN A 100 12.92 9.54 -1.03
CA ASN A 100 14.18 8.98 -1.50
C ASN A 100 14.04 8.33 -2.88
N ASP A 101 12.94 7.64 -3.12
CA ASP A 101 12.81 6.73 -4.25
C ASP A 101 12.02 7.35 -5.39
N SER A 102 10.87 7.97 -5.07
CA SER A 102 9.80 8.19 -6.05
C SER A 102 9.23 9.60 -6.08
N GLU A 103 9.80 10.56 -5.34
CA GLU A 103 9.44 11.98 -5.44
C GLU A 103 9.55 12.53 -6.89
N LYS A 104 10.42 11.93 -7.69
CA LYS A 104 10.60 12.26 -9.12
C LYS A 104 10.08 11.17 -10.05
N ALA A 105 9.34 10.19 -9.53
CA ALA A 105 8.74 9.16 -10.34
C ALA A 105 7.61 9.72 -11.18
N LEU A 106 7.58 9.34 -12.46
CA LEU A 106 6.42 9.57 -13.31
C LEU A 106 5.25 8.70 -12.86
N ALA A 107 5.57 7.43 -12.58
CA ALA A 107 4.60 6.41 -12.32
C ALA A 107 5.23 5.26 -11.54
N ASN A 108 4.45 4.67 -10.65
CA ASN A 108 4.70 3.34 -10.11
C ASN A 108 4.11 2.32 -11.09
N LEU A 109 4.95 1.49 -11.70
CA LEU A 109 4.56 0.54 -12.73
C LEU A 109 3.99 -0.77 -12.19
N GLY A 110 4.12 -1.01 -10.90
CA GLY A 110 3.53 -2.16 -10.23
C GLY A 110 4.19 -2.46 -8.89
N TYR A 111 3.48 -3.24 -8.10
CA TYR A 111 3.99 -3.89 -6.89
C TYR A 111 4.21 -5.36 -7.20
N TYR A 112 5.23 -5.97 -6.61
CA TYR A 112 5.60 -7.35 -6.87
C TYR A 112 6.05 -8.02 -5.57
N ASN A 113 5.74 -9.30 -5.43
CA ASN A 113 6.19 -10.15 -4.33
C ASN A 113 6.05 -9.48 -2.95
N VAL A 114 4.85 -8.95 -2.69
CA VAL A 114 4.52 -8.31 -1.41
C VAL A 114 4.27 -9.42 -0.39
N GLN A 115 4.93 -9.38 0.76
CA GLN A 115 4.89 -10.47 1.74
C GLN A 115 4.79 -9.90 3.16
N PHE A 116 3.71 -10.23 3.87
CA PHE A 116 3.50 -9.85 5.28
C PHE A 116 4.00 -10.96 6.19
N LEU A 117 5.03 -10.66 6.99
CA LEU A 117 5.82 -11.70 7.66
C LEU A 117 5.52 -11.79 9.16
N LYS A 118 5.16 -10.67 9.79
CA LYS A 118 4.83 -10.64 11.22
C LYS A 118 3.63 -9.73 11.50
N PRO A 119 2.79 -10.05 12.50
CA PRO A 119 1.77 -9.15 13.01
C PRO A 119 2.38 -7.83 13.46
N VAL A 120 1.73 -6.73 13.08
CA VAL A 120 2.00 -5.39 13.61
C VAL A 120 0.86 -5.05 14.55
N TYR A 121 1.20 -4.59 15.76
CA TYR A 121 0.23 -4.27 16.80
C TYR A 121 0.18 -2.76 17.06
N PRO A 122 -0.93 -2.25 17.61
CA PRO A 122 -0.95 -0.93 18.23
C PRO A 122 0.20 -0.76 19.25
N GLY A 123 0.98 0.30 19.08
CA GLY A 123 2.19 0.62 19.83
C GLY A 123 3.49 0.33 19.08
N ASP A 124 3.45 -0.45 17.99
CA ASP A 124 4.63 -0.67 17.15
C ASP A 124 5.01 0.58 16.36
N THR A 125 6.32 0.75 16.15
CA THR A 125 6.89 1.84 15.34
C THR A 125 7.48 1.28 14.06
N LEU A 126 6.95 1.70 12.92
CA LEU A 126 7.38 1.26 11.61
C LEU A 126 8.41 2.19 10.99
N SER A 127 9.47 1.61 10.44
CA SER A 127 10.51 2.25 9.62
C SER A 127 10.65 1.49 8.30
N ALA A 128 11.16 2.14 7.25
CA ALA A 128 11.35 1.47 5.97
C ALA A 128 12.74 1.75 5.38
N LYS A 129 13.23 0.79 4.60
CA LYS A 129 14.48 0.88 3.84
C LYS A 129 14.27 0.36 2.43
N THR A 130 14.99 0.91 1.46
CA THR A 130 14.88 0.51 0.05
C THR A 130 16.24 0.21 -0.55
N LYS A 131 16.37 -0.94 -1.20
CA LYS A 131 17.54 -1.36 -1.97
C LYS A 131 17.26 -1.26 -3.47
N ILE A 132 18.19 -0.69 -4.22
CA ILE A 132 18.12 -0.66 -5.69
C ILE A 132 18.56 -2.01 -6.24
N LEU A 133 17.65 -2.70 -6.95
CA LEU A 133 17.92 -4.02 -7.52
C LEU A 133 18.47 -3.93 -8.94
N LYS A 134 17.83 -3.10 -9.78
CA LYS A 134 18.16 -2.99 -11.20
C LYS A 134 17.78 -1.62 -11.76
N ILE A 135 18.60 -1.10 -12.66
CA ILE A 135 18.32 0.11 -13.43
C ILE A 135 18.25 -0.26 -14.92
N ASP A 136 17.09 -0.05 -15.54
CA ASP A 136 16.86 -0.26 -16.96
C ASP A 136 16.78 1.11 -17.67
N ASP A 137 17.93 1.56 -18.18
CA ASP A 137 18.08 2.82 -18.91
C ASP A 137 17.65 2.65 -20.38
N LYS A 138 16.64 3.42 -20.80
CA LYS A 138 16.06 3.37 -22.15
C LYS A 138 16.66 4.40 -23.11
N GLY A 139 17.73 5.10 -22.71
CA GLY A 139 18.41 6.14 -23.49
C GLY A 139 18.14 7.56 -22.98
N ALA A 140 18.80 8.56 -23.60
CA ALA A 140 18.78 9.95 -23.13
C ALA A 140 17.38 10.58 -23.14
N ASP A 141 16.55 10.26 -24.14
CA ASP A 141 15.25 10.91 -24.36
C ASP A 141 14.08 10.18 -23.71
N LYS A 142 14.33 9.06 -23.00
CA LYS A 142 13.29 8.22 -22.42
C LYS A 142 13.46 8.08 -20.92
N PRO A 143 12.36 8.01 -20.15
CA PRO A 143 12.46 7.66 -18.74
C PRO A 143 13.01 6.23 -18.59
N GLY A 144 13.80 6.01 -17.54
CA GLY A 144 14.28 4.69 -17.16
C GLY A 144 13.34 4.02 -16.16
N ILE A 145 13.58 2.73 -15.93
CA ILE A 145 12.86 1.95 -14.91
C ILE A 145 13.84 1.54 -13.83
N VAL A 146 13.55 1.92 -12.59
CA VAL A 146 14.30 1.49 -11.41
C VAL A 146 13.49 0.42 -10.70
N SER A 147 14.06 -0.77 -10.57
CA SER A 147 13.49 -1.87 -9.79
C SER A 147 14.08 -1.84 -8.40
N VAL A 148 13.25 -1.84 -7.36
CA VAL A 148 13.68 -1.71 -5.97
C VAL A 148 13.00 -2.73 -5.08
N ARG A 149 13.69 -3.15 -4.02
CA ARG A 149 13.11 -3.91 -2.91
C ARG A 149 12.99 -2.99 -1.71
N THR A 150 11.82 -2.97 -1.08
CA THR A 150 11.57 -2.21 0.15
C THR A 150 11.22 -3.17 1.27
N ILE A 151 11.81 -2.93 2.44
CA ILE A 151 11.51 -3.64 3.67
C ILE A 151 10.91 -2.67 4.69
N CYS A 152 10.01 -3.18 5.52
CA CYS A 152 9.46 -2.49 6.67
C CYS A 152 9.93 -3.22 7.94
N LEU A 153 10.45 -2.46 8.89
CA LEU A 153 10.95 -2.95 10.17
C LEU A 153 10.17 -2.32 11.32
N ASN A 154 9.93 -3.07 12.38
CA ASN A 154 9.41 -2.53 13.64
C ASN A 154 10.53 -1.93 14.52
N GLN A 155 10.18 -1.42 15.70
CA GLN A 155 11.11 -0.85 16.70
C GLN A 155 12.18 -1.84 17.20
N LYS A 156 11.92 -3.15 17.09
CA LYS A 156 12.85 -4.23 17.44
C LYS A 156 13.73 -4.64 16.25
N LYS A 157 13.63 -3.93 15.12
CA LYS A 157 14.34 -4.21 13.86
C LYS A 157 13.95 -5.56 13.23
N GLU A 158 12.75 -6.05 13.54
CA GLU A 158 12.20 -7.25 12.93
C GLU A 158 11.54 -6.91 11.60
N LEU A 159 11.76 -7.76 10.58
CA LEU A 159 11.13 -7.63 9.28
C LEU A 159 9.64 -7.98 9.36
N VAL A 160 8.77 -6.99 9.15
CA VAL A 160 7.31 -7.19 9.20
C VAL A 160 6.68 -7.27 7.80
N LEU A 161 7.30 -6.63 6.81
CA LEU A 161 6.86 -6.60 5.42
C LEU A 161 8.07 -6.46 4.50
N GLN A 162 8.07 -7.17 3.37
CA GLN A 162 8.94 -6.86 2.24
C GLN A 162 8.16 -6.86 0.93
N TYR A 163 8.60 -6.05 -0.04
CA TYR A 163 8.02 -6.04 -1.37
C TYR A 163 8.98 -5.45 -2.41
N GLU A 164 8.68 -5.68 -3.68
CA GLU A 164 9.36 -5.06 -4.80
C GLU A 164 8.44 -4.11 -5.57
N ARG A 165 9.03 -3.09 -6.20
CA ARG A 165 8.31 -2.19 -7.12
C ARG A 165 9.19 -1.80 -8.29
N LYS A 166 8.53 -1.42 -9.38
CA LYS A 166 9.16 -0.78 -10.53
C LYS A 166 8.67 0.66 -10.60
N ILE A 167 9.59 1.61 -10.57
CA ILE A 167 9.29 3.03 -10.68
C ILE A 167 9.89 3.58 -11.97
N MET A 168 9.09 4.35 -12.70
CA MET A 168 9.53 5.04 -13.91
C MET A 168 10.07 6.41 -13.52
N ILE A 169 11.32 6.72 -13.89
CA ILE A 169 12.04 7.92 -13.43
C ILE A 169 12.60 8.68 -14.64
N TYR A 170 12.42 10.00 -14.66
CA TYR A 170 13.06 10.87 -15.66
C TYR A 170 14.53 11.12 -15.35
N ARG A 171 15.29 11.44 -16.40
CA ARG A 171 16.58 12.11 -16.24
C ARG A 171 16.40 13.55 -15.79
N SER A 172 17.45 14.16 -15.23
CA SER A 172 17.39 15.56 -14.80
C SER A 172 17.13 16.53 -15.95
N ASN A 173 17.70 16.27 -17.13
CA ASN A 173 17.69 17.16 -18.29
C ASN A 173 18.10 18.60 -17.91
N GLY A 174 19.14 18.73 -17.08
CA GLY A 174 19.65 20.02 -16.60
C GLY A 174 18.87 20.63 -15.42
N LYS A 175 17.80 19.98 -14.94
CA LYS A 175 17.09 20.41 -13.72
C LYS A 175 17.98 20.19 -12.48
N PRO A 176 17.84 21.02 -11.44
CA PRO A 176 18.65 20.89 -10.24
C PRO A 176 18.43 19.55 -9.53
N LYS A 177 19.54 18.91 -9.15
CA LYS A 177 19.53 17.66 -8.37
C LYS A 177 18.92 17.87 -6.99
N GLY A 178 18.29 16.81 -6.46
CA GLY A 178 17.75 16.82 -5.11
C GLY A 178 18.84 16.68 -4.04
N THR A 179 18.44 16.86 -2.79
CA THR A 179 19.24 16.53 -1.60
C THR A 179 18.50 15.50 -0.74
N PRO A 180 18.19 14.30 -1.28
CA PRO A 180 17.57 13.23 -0.49
C PRO A 180 18.53 12.74 0.60
N LYS A 181 18.03 11.96 1.57
CA LYS A 181 18.91 11.35 2.57
C LYS A 181 20.03 10.55 1.90
N PRO A 182 21.29 10.63 2.38
CA PRO A 182 22.41 9.95 1.79
C PRO A 182 22.27 8.43 1.89
N VAL A 183 22.99 7.73 1.02
CA VAL A 183 23.15 6.28 1.05
C VAL A 183 23.88 5.86 2.31
N VAL A 184 23.44 4.79 2.95
CA VAL A 184 24.10 4.23 4.13
C VAL A 184 24.97 3.06 3.68
N LYS A 185 26.29 3.21 3.82
CA LYS A 185 27.24 2.11 3.59
C LYS A 185 27.02 1.04 4.66
N GLU A 186 26.98 -0.23 4.25
CA GLU A 186 26.77 -1.38 5.15
C GLU A 186 25.45 -1.32 5.95
N ALA A 187 24.40 -0.74 5.36
CA ALA A 187 23.09 -0.65 5.99
C ALA A 187 22.55 -2.04 6.39
N PHE A 188 22.06 -2.17 7.62
CA PHE A 188 21.30 -3.35 8.04
C PHE A 188 20.05 -3.50 7.16
N PHE A 189 20.02 -4.54 6.32
CA PHE A 189 18.94 -4.80 5.38
C PHE A 189 18.64 -6.32 5.38
N PRO A 190 17.83 -6.81 6.34
CA PRO A 190 17.55 -8.23 6.53
C PRO A 190 16.59 -8.77 5.47
N GLU A 191 16.89 -8.57 4.18
CA GLU A 191 16.13 -9.18 3.10
C GLU A 191 16.32 -10.70 3.09
N THR A 192 15.31 -11.41 2.62
CA THR A 192 15.39 -12.85 2.45
C THR A 192 14.62 -13.26 1.20
N ASP A 193 15.22 -14.16 0.43
CA ASP A 193 14.55 -14.81 -0.69
C ASP A 193 13.67 -15.98 -0.22
N ASN A 194 13.79 -16.39 1.05
CA ASN A 194 12.98 -17.40 1.71
C ASN A 194 12.32 -16.80 2.97
N PRO A 195 11.37 -15.86 2.80
CA PRO A 195 10.70 -15.25 3.93
C PRO A 195 9.84 -16.25 4.70
N VAL A 196 9.90 -16.16 6.02
CA VAL A 196 9.13 -16.98 6.94
C VAL A 196 8.06 -16.11 7.59
N ILE A 197 6.84 -16.62 7.65
CA ILE A 197 5.74 -15.97 8.36
C ILE A 197 5.78 -16.45 9.82
N GLU A 198 5.86 -15.50 10.75
CA GLU A 198 5.84 -15.76 12.18
C GLU A 198 4.51 -15.28 12.78
N LEU A 199 3.62 -16.24 13.05
CA LEU A 199 2.35 -16.01 13.73
C LEU A 199 2.42 -16.51 15.17
N PRO A 200 1.59 -15.94 16.08
CA PRO A 200 1.39 -16.57 17.38
C PRO A 200 0.74 -17.94 17.22
N SER A 201 0.69 -18.73 18.31
CA SER A 201 -0.09 -19.97 18.34
C SER A 201 -1.58 -19.64 18.14
N LEU A 202 -2.05 -19.82 16.90
CA LEU A 202 -3.42 -19.53 16.52
C LEU A 202 -4.40 -20.46 17.24
N LYS A 203 -5.60 -19.95 17.47
CA LYS A 203 -6.69 -20.67 18.14
C LYS A 203 -7.97 -20.59 17.33
N PHE A 204 -8.86 -21.56 17.55
CA PHE A 204 -10.18 -21.62 16.94
C PHE A 204 -11.27 -21.38 18.00
N PRO A 205 -11.54 -20.12 18.40
CA PRO A 205 -12.50 -19.83 19.44
C PRO A 205 -13.93 -20.15 18.98
N THR A 206 -14.73 -20.73 19.87
CA THR A 206 -16.13 -21.11 19.55
C THR A 206 -17.11 -20.00 19.92
N GLU A 207 -16.74 -19.14 20.86
CA GLU A 207 -17.52 -18.01 21.36
C GLU A 207 -17.72 -16.89 20.33
N PHE A 208 -16.89 -16.83 19.28
CA PHE A 208 -16.99 -15.84 18.20
C PHE A 208 -17.55 -16.42 16.89
N LYS A 209 -18.11 -17.64 16.88
CA LYS A 209 -18.66 -18.27 15.65
C LYS A 209 -19.73 -17.42 14.96
N SER A 210 -20.46 -16.57 15.69
CA SER A 210 -21.50 -15.69 15.14
C SER A 210 -21.01 -14.27 14.78
N SER A 211 -19.72 -13.99 14.91
CA SER A 211 -19.14 -12.65 14.65
C SER A 211 -18.72 -12.44 13.19
N THR A 212 -18.76 -13.49 12.37
CA THR A 212 -18.39 -13.48 10.95
C THR A 212 -19.44 -14.22 10.13
N TRP A 213 -19.60 -13.88 8.86
CA TRP A 213 -20.51 -14.57 7.95
C TRP A 213 -20.03 -15.98 7.64
N SER A 214 -20.97 -16.92 7.55
CA SER A 214 -20.71 -18.32 7.21
C SER A 214 -20.09 -18.52 5.83
N ASP A 215 -20.29 -17.56 4.93
CA ASP A 215 -19.92 -17.69 3.53
C ASP A 215 -18.47 -17.27 3.28
N THR A 216 -17.78 -16.74 4.29
CA THR A 216 -16.37 -16.34 4.19
C THR A 216 -15.40 -17.39 4.75
N TYR A 217 -15.89 -18.57 5.18
CA TYR A 217 -15.04 -19.72 5.52
C TYR A 217 -14.44 -20.37 4.27
N PHE A 218 -13.29 -21.04 4.44
CA PHE A 218 -12.50 -21.63 3.35
C PHE A 218 -13.32 -22.52 2.40
N GLU A 219 -14.26 -23.31 2.92
CA GLU A 219 -15.07 -24.26 2.14
C GLU A 219 -15.99 -23.60 1.09
N ASN A 220 -16.25 -22.29 1.21
CA ASN A 220 -17.13 -21.58 0.29
C ASN A 220 -16.40 -20.98 -0.92
N PHE A 221 -15.09 -21.17 -1.01
CA PHE A 221 -14.29 -20.69 -2.14
C PHE A 221 -14.02 -21.81 -3.15
N GLN A 222 -14.22 -21.51 -4.42
CA GLN A 222 -13.90 -22.43 -5.52
C GLN A 222 -13.17 -21.68 -6.65
N PRO A 223 -12.16 -22.29 -7.30
CA PRO A 223 -11.50 -21.67 -8.45
C PRO A 223 -12.49 -21.27 -9.54
N GLY A 224 -12.33 -20.06 -10.08
CA GLY A 224 -13.22 -19.47 -11.08
C GLY A 224 -14.44 -18.73 -10.50
N GLN A 225 -14.74 -18.87 -9.20
CA GLN A 225 -15.85 -18.16 -8.56
C GLN A 225 -15.65 -16.65 -8.62
N ILE A 226 -16.72 -15.91 -8.93
CA ILE A 226 -16.73 -14.47 -9.05
C ILE A 226 -17.59 -13.87 -7.94
N TYR A 227 -17.05 -12.86 -7.27
CA TYR A 227 -17.73 -12.05 -6.27
C TYR A 227 -17.92 -10.65 -6.82
N ILE A 228 -19.18 -10.24 -6.95
CA ILE A 228 -19.58 -8.88 -7.30
C ILE A 228 -19.83 -8.13 -5.99
N HIS A 229 -18.91 -7.23 -5.62
CA HIS A 229 -19.04 -6.46 -4.39
C HIS A 229 -20.05 -5.33 -4.62
N GLN A 230 -21.22 -5.44 -4.01
CA GLN A 230 -22.38 -4.60 -4.30
C GLN A 230 -22.15 -3.11 -4.01
N ASN A 231 -21.37 -2.81 -2.98
CA ASN A 231 -21.19 -1.44 -2.54
C ASN A 231 -20.12 -0.74 -3.37
N GLY A 232 -20.44 0.49 -3.79
CA GLY A 232 -19.45 1.46 -4.24
C GLY A 232 -19.16 2.48 -3.14
N ARG A 233 -18.00 3.11 -3.24
CA ARG A 233 -17.60 4.19 -2.33
C ARG A 233 -17.08 5.38 -3.12
N THR A 234 -17.72 6.53 -2.94
CA THR A 234 -17.23 7.81 -3.48
C THR A 234 -16.02 8.26 -2.68
N ILE A 235 -14.93 8.57 -3.38
CA ILE A 235 -13.74 9.20 -2.81
C ILE A 235 -14.05 10.68 -2.68
N THR A 236 -13.87 11.25 -1.48
CA THR A 236 -13.94 12.70 -1.27
C THR A 236 -12.53 13.23 -0.99
N ASP A 237 -12.43 14.51 -0.64
CA ASP A 237 -11.16 15.14 -0.28
C ASP A 237 -10.55 14.56 1.02
N GLU A 238 -11.17 13.56 1.67
CA GLU A 238 -10.57 12.85 2.80
C GLU A 238 -9.22 12.23 2.43
N HIS A 239 -9.01 11.90 1.15
CA HIS A 239 -7.79 11.29 0.67
C HIS A 239 -6.55 12.18 0.87
N PHE A 240 -6.70 13.51 0.90
CA PHE A 240 -5.60 14.43 1.22
C PHE A 240 -5.06 14.12 2.61
N SER A 241 -5.96 14.13 3.61
CA SER A 241 -5.60 13.87 5.00
C SER A 241 -5.00 12.48 5.19
N TRP A 242 -5.55 11.47 4.52
CA TRP A 242 -5.07 10.09 4.59
C TRP A 242 -3.69 9.91 3.97
N THR A 243 -3.39 10.64 2.89
CA THR A 243 -2.07 10.65 2.27
C THR A 243 -1.01 11.10 3.29
N TYR A 244 -1.27 12.17 4.06
CA TYR A 244 -0.34 12.62 5.10
C TYR A 244 -0.27 11.67 6.30
N ARG A 245 -1.40 11.08 6.71
CA ARG A 245 -1.47 10.17 7.86
C ARG A 245 -0.60 8.93 7.66
N VAL A 246 -0.52 8.41 6.44
CA VAL A 246 0.41 7.31 6.11
C VAL A 246 1.84 7.79 5.83
N GLY A 247 2.10 9.10 5.90
CA GLY A 247 3.44 9.68 5.75
C GLY A 247 3.87 9.95 4.30
N ASN A 248 2.94 9.95 3.35
CA ASN A 248 3.25 10.20 1.94
C ASN A 248 3.39 11.71 1.70
N THR A 249 4.54 12.11 1.16
CA THR A 249 4.90 13.52 0.94
C THR A 249 4.86 13.95 -0.51
N HIS A 250 4.34 13.13 -1.42
CA HIS A 250 4.34 13.47 -2.84
C HIS A 250 3.25 14.52 -3.14
N PRO A 251 3.60 15.72 -3.66
CA PRO A 251 2.65 16.82 -3.81
C PRO A 251 1.52 16.54 -4.81
N LEU A 252 1.71 15.61 -5.76
CA LEU A 252 0.67 15.11 -6.67
C LEU A 252 -0.64 14.73 -5.98
N HIS A 253 -0.57 14.33 -4.70
CA HIS A 253 -1.72 13.79 -3.99
C HIS A 253 -2.51 14.82 -3.17
N TYR A 254 -2.04 16.06 -3.08
CA TYR A 254 -2.68 17.06 -2.23
C TYR A 254 -2.45 18.54 -2.61
N ASP A 255 -1.45 18.85 -3.44
CA ASP A 255 -1.13 20.23 -3.82
C ASP A 255 -1.77 20.55 -5.18
N LYS A 256 -2.84 21.35 -5.15
CA LYS A 256 -3.56 21.79 -6.34
C LYS A 256 -2.69 22.64 -7.28
N LEU A 257 -1.81 23.49 -6.74
CA LEU A 257 -0.92 24.30 -7.58
C LEU A 257 0.12 23.43 -8.28
N TYR A 258 0.65 22.43 -7.58
CA TYR A 258 1.52 21.43 -8.16
C TYR A 258 0.81 20.66 -9.28
N SER A 259 -0.38 20.12 -9.02
CA SER A 259 -1.16 19.35 -10.01
C SER A 259 -1.61 20.18 -11.21
N ALA A 260 -2.00 21.44 -11.02
CA ALA A 260 -2.32 22.35 -12.11
C ALA A 260 -1.11 22.66 -13.01
N GLY A 261 0.11 22.54 -12.49
CA GLY A 261 1.35 22.67 -13.24
C GLY A 261 1.77 21.42 -14.02
N ILE A 262 1.08 20.28 -13.83
CA ILE A 262 1.37 19.03 -14.53
C ILE A 262 0.48 18.91 -15.78
N SER A 263 1.08 18.51 -16.89
CA SER A 263 0.37 18.17 -18.13
C SER A 263 -0.02 16.68 -18.18
N GLY A 264 -1.11 16.37 -18.89
CA GLY A 264 -1.51 14.99 -19.19
C GLY A 264 -2.53 14.42 -18.20
N PRO A 265 -2.75 13.08 -18.20
CA PRO A 265 -3.85 12.44 -17.47
C PRO A 265 -3.81 12.58 -15.93
N MET A 266 -2.67 12.98 -15.36
CA MET A 266 -2.47 13.22 -13.93
C MET A 266 -2.45 14.71 -13.56
N GLY A 267 -2.73 15.59 -14.52
CA GLY A 267 -2.74 17.03 -14.33
C GLY A 267 -4.09 17.59 -13.94
N GLY A 268 -4.10 18.85 -13.47
CA GLY A 268 -5.31 19.59 -13.10
C GLY A 268 -5.63 19.49 -11.62
N GLU A 269 -6.09 18.34 -11.16
CA GLU A 269 -6.45 18.10 -9.76
C GLU A 269 -5.50 17.09 -9.10
N PRO A 270 -5.35 17.10 -7.76
CA PRO A 270 -4.57 16.10 -7.06
C PRO A 270 -5.09 14.68 -7.33
N VAL A 271 -4.18 13.80 -7.74
CA VAL A 271 -4.49 12.39 -7.98
C VAL A 271 -4.56 11.67 -6.65
N VAL A 272 -5.59 10.86 -6.42
CA VAL A 272 -5.71 10.05 -5.22
C VAL A 272 -4.50 9.12 -5.13
N TYR A 273 -3.85 9.08 -3.96
CA TYR A 273 -2.76 8.13 -3.73
C TYR A 273 -3.26 6.69 -3.94
N GLY A 274 -2.70 6.01 -4.94
CA GLY A 274 -3.18 4.69 -5.37
C GLY A 274 -3.20 3.64 -4.26
N GLY A 275 -2.32 3.74 -3.26
CA GLY A 275 -2.36 2.83 -2.11
C GLY A 275 -3.64 2.94 -1.27
N LEU A 276 -4.28 4.13 -1.25
CA LEU A 276 -5.59 4.34 -0.62
C LEU A 276 -6.72 3.76 -1.48
N VAL A 277 -6.65 3.93 -2.81
CA VAL A 277 -7.58 3.29 -3.75
C VAL A 277 -7.57 1.78 -3.54
N PHE A 278 -6.38 1.19 -3.49
CA PHE A 278 -6.21 -0.22 -3.21
C PHE A 278 -6.82 -0.62 -1.86
N ALA A 279 -6.58 0.17 -0.80
CA ALA A 279 -7.15 -0.11 0.52
C ALA A 279 -8.69 -0.08 0.52
N TRP A 280 -9.32 0.88 -0.17
CA TRP A 280 -10.78 0.93 -0.30
C TRP A 280 -11.34 -0.26 -1.05
N LEU A 281 -10.69 -0.67 -2.15
CA LEU A 281 -11.13 -1.82 -2.94
C LEU A 281 -11.08 -3.12 -2.13
N CYS A 282 -9.99 -3.37 -1.41
CA CYS A 282 -9.86 -4.55 -0.56
C CYS A 282 -10.77 -4.50 0.67
N GLY A 283 -10.93 -3.33 1.30
CA GLY A 283 -11.81 -3.20 2.45
C GLY A 283 -13.27 -3.39 2.07
N MET A 284 -13.75 -2.80 0.97
CA MET A 284 -15.11 -3.07 0.47
C MET A 284 -15.36 -4.56 0.17
N ALA A 285 -14.37 -5.26 -0.39
CA ALA A 285 -14.44 -6.70 -0.63
C ALA A 285 -14.39 -7.54 0.66
N SER A 286 -13.99 -6.96 1.80
CA SER A 286 -13.72 -7.68 3.03
C SER A 286 -14.93 -8.42 3.58
N ARG A 287 -16.12 -7.82 3.55
CA ARG A 287 -17.36 -8.43 4.04
C ARG A 287 -17.72 -9.72 3.31
N ASP A 288 -17.37 -9.79 2.04
CA ASP A 288 -17.70 -10.92 1.17
C ASP A 288 -16.60 -11.99 1.17
N ILE A 289 -15.39 -11.68 1.66
CA ILE A 289 -14.21 -12.52 1.46
C ILE A 289 -13.40 -12.76 2.74
N THR A 290 -13.09 -11.72 3.53
CA THR A 290 -12.00 -11.77 4.51
C THR A 290 -12.43 -11.78 5.97
N GLU A 291 -13.71 -11.84 6.32
CA GLU A 291 -14.11 -11.85 7.73
C GLU A 291 -13.53 -13.04 8.52
N ASN A 292 -13.44 -14.22 7.91
CA ASN A 292 -12.78 -15.40 8.47
C ASN A 292 -11.29 -15.55 8.06
N MET A 293 -10.71 -14.54 7.41
CA MET A 293 -9.26 -14.50 7.14
C MET A 293 -8.51 -14.38 8.46
N ILE A 294 -7.48 -15.23 8.64
CA ILE A 294 -6.61 -15.23 9.81
C ILE A 294 -5.25 -14.59 9.53
N TRP A 295 -4.84 -14.49 8.25
CA TRP A 295 -3.63 -13.80 7.85
C TRP A 295 -3.66 -13.39 6.37
N ASP A 296 -3.01 -12.27 6.04
CA ASP A 296 -2.76 -11.86 4.65
C ASP A 296 -1.38 -12.37 4.21
N LEU A 297 -1.33 -13.30 3.26
CA LEU A 297 -0.05 -13.88 2.81
C LEU A 297 0.68 -12.92 1.86
N GLY A 298 -0.02 -11.94 1.28
CA GLY A 298 0.55 -10.89 0.45
C GLY A 298 0.07 -10.93 -1.01
N PHE A 299 0.84 -10.30 -1.90
CA PHE A 299 0.45 -10.03 -3.29
C PHE A 299 1.53 -10.52 -4.27
N THR A 300 1.13 -11.20 -5.35
CA THR A 300 2.08 -11.59 -6.39
C THR A 300 2.47 -10.37 -7.23
N GLU A 301 1.48 -9.68 -7.76
CA GLU A 301 1.63 -8.40 -8.44
C GLU A 301 0.35 -7.56 -8.44
N GLY A 302 0.51 -6.24 -8.54
CA GLY A 302 -0.61 -5.29 -8.64
C GLY A 302 -0.28 -4.01 -9.37
N TYR A 303 -1.28 -3.42 -10.02
CA TYR A 303 -1.15 -2.35 -11.00
C TYR A 303 -2.21 -1.25 -10.82
N HIS A 304 -1.77 0.00 -10.83
CA HIS A 304 -2.65 1.17 -11.04
C HIS A 304 -2.76 1.40 -12.54
N THR A 305 -3.93 1.14 -13.11
CA THR A 305 -4.12 1.15 -14.57
C THR A 305 -4.61 2.50 -15.07
N GLN A 306 -5.29 3.27 -14.21
CA GLN A 306 -5.77 4.63 -14.47
C GLN A 306 -5.76 5.46 -13.18
N PRO A 307 -5.62 6.80 -13.26
CA PRO A 307 -5.72 7.67 -12.08
C PRO A 307 -7.15 7.73 -11.54
N SER A 308 -7.26 8.01 -10.25
CA SER A 308 -8.52 8.30 -9.55
C SER A 308 -8.46 9.69 -8.92
N PHE A 309 -9.60 10.34 -8.78
CA PHE A 309 -9.73 11.71 -8.27
C PHE A 309 -10.84 11.80 -7.22
N SER A 310 -10.83 12.87 -6.40
CA SER A 310 -12.00 13.24 -5.61
C SER A 310 -13.25 13.31 -6.50
N GLY A 311 -14.35 12.74 -6.02
CA GLY A 311 -15.61 12.60 -6.75
C GLY A 311 -15.77 11.27 -7.49
N ASP A 312 -14.69 10.55 -7.79
CA ASP A 312 -14.79 9.21 -8.37
C ASP A 312 -15.45 8.24 -7.37
N THR A 313 -16.34 7.38 -7.86
CA THR A 313 -16.92 6.28 -7.09
C THR A 313 -16.25 4.98 -7.45
N VAL A 314 -15.55 4.37 -6.49
CA VAL A 314 -14.85 3.10 -6.71
C VAL A 314 -15.73 1.90 -6.37
N THR A 315 -15.59 0.82 -7.14
CA THR A 315 -16.25 -0.49 -6.91
C THR A 315 -15.26 -1.62 -7.16
N ALA A 316 -15.54 -2.82 -6.67
CA ALA A 316 -14.64 -3.97 -6.80
C ALA A 316 -15.34 -5.22 -7.31
N ILE A 317 -14.59 -6.06 -8.02
CA ILE A 317 -14.99 -7.42 -8.40
C ILE A 317 -13.81 -8.35 -8.10
N THR A 318 -14.08 -9.51 -7.51
CA THR A 318 -13.04 -10.50 -7.20
C THR A 318 -13.30 -11.81 -7.93
N ARG A 319 -12.24 -12.44 -8.43
CA ARG A 319 -12.24 -13.81 -8.93
C ARG A 319 -11.32 -14.68 -8.10
N VAL A 320 -11.79 -15.85 -7.69
CA VAL A 320 -10.95 -16.86 -7.03
C VAL A 320 -10.08 -17.55 -8.09
N LEU A 321 -8.77 -17.50 -7.93
CA LEU A 321 -7.80 -18.12 -8.82
C LEU A 321 -7.46 -19.54 -8.40
N ALA A 322 -7.25 -19.75 -7.10
CA ALA A 322 -6.89 -21.05 -6.54
C ALA A 322 -7.32 -21.17 -5.08
N VAL A 323 -7.56 -22.40 -4.64
CA VAL A 323 -7.78 -22.76 -3.25
C VAL A 323 -6.84 -23.91 -2.89
N GLU A 324 -6.17 -23.81 -1.75
CA GLU A 324 -5.16 -24.75 -1.31
C GLU A 324 -5.45 -25.10 0.15
N ASP A 325 -5.86 -26.35 0.41
CA ASP A 325 -6.03 -26.82 1.78
C ASP A 325 -4.65 -26.89 2.46
N ARG A 326 -4.50 -26.18 3.58
CA ARG A 326 -3.25 -26.10 4.33
C ARG A 326 -3.30 -26.94 5.61
N GLY A 327 -4.33 -27.78 5.76
CA GLY A 327 -4.50 -28.64 6.91
C GLY A 327 -4.35 -27.84 8.20
N ASN A 328 -3.37 -28.23 9.02
CA ASN A 328 -3.05 -27.58 10.29
C ASN A 328 -1.65 -26.92 10.27
N ASP A 329 -1.14 -26.54 9.10
CA ASP A 329 0.20 -25.92 8.95
C ASP A 329 0.41 -24.70 9.88
N PHE A 330 -0.69 -24.00 10.21
CA PHE A 330 -0.71 -22.80 11.06
C PHE A 330 -1.25 -23.08 12.47
N GLY A 331 -1.29 -24.35 12.90
CA GLY A 331 -1.78 -24.79 14.20
C GLY A 331 -3.31 -24.95 14.32
N ILE A 332 -4.06 -24.49 13.31
CA ILE A 332 -5.52 -24.68 13.21
C ILE A 332 -5.92 -25.09 11.78
N PRO A 333 -7.09 -25.71 11.58
CA PRO A 333 -7.62 -26.00 10.26
C PRO A 333 -7.78 -24.73 9.42
N ALA A 334 -7.02 -24.63 8.33
CA ALA A 334 -7.03 -23.45 7.45
C ALA A 334 -6.69 -23.82 6.00
N GLY A 335 -6.97 -22.92 5.09
CA GLY A 335 -6.57 -23.02 3.69
C GLY A 335 -6.24 -21.66 3.09
N ALA A 336 -5.39 -21.66 2.08
CA ALA A 336 -5.01 -20.46 1.37
C ALA A 336 -5.92 -20.26 0.15
N VAL A 337 -6.41 -19.02 -0.03
CA VAL A 337 -7.24 -18.61 -1.16
C VAL A 337 -6.47 -17.57 -1.94
N HIS A 338 -6.26 -17.82 -3.24
CA HIS A 338 -5.63 -16.89 -4.15
C HIS A 338 -6.70 -16.16 -4.95
N LEU A 339 -6.66 -14.83 -4.95
CA LEU A 339 -7.70 -13.96 -5.47
C LEU A 339 -7.12 -13.02 -6.52
N GLN A 340 -7.90 -12.71 -7.54
CA GLN A 340 -7.70 -11.57 -8.42
C GLN A 340 -8.77 -10.53 -8.13
N ILE A 341 -8.35 -9.34 -7.69
CA ILE A 341 -9.24 -8.23 -7.35
C ILE A 341 -9.11 -7.18 -8.43
N ILE A 342 -10.25 -6.77 -8.99
CA ILE A 342 -10.36 -5.74 -10.03
C ILE A 342 -11.04 -4.53 -9.41
N GLY A 343 -10.38 -3.38 -9.49
CA GLY A 343 -10.93 -2.09 -9.10
C GLY A 343 -11.48 -1.32 -10.28
N LEU A 344 -12.67 -0.77 -10.09
CA LEU A 344 -13.41 -0.01 -11.08
C LEU A 344 -13.72 1.39 -10.57
N LYS A 345 -13.95 2.35 -11.47
CA LYS A 345 -14.50 3.66 -11.14
C LYS A 345 -15.75 4.01 -11.95
N ASN A 346 -16.65 4.75 -11.32
CA ASN A 346 -17.83 5.39 -11.92
C ASN A 346 -18.76 4.42 -12.68
N ILE A 347 -18.74 3.15 -12.28
CA ILE A 347 -19.62 2.09 -12.76
C ILE A 347 -19.91 1.14 -11.60
N LYS A 348 -21.13 0.63 -11.51
CA LYS A 348 -21.45 -0.43 -10.54
C LYS A 348 -20.75 -1.72 -10.95
N ALA A 349 -20.31 -2.51 -9.97
CA ALA A 349 -19.63 -3.77 -10.22
C ALA A 349 -20.49 -4.74 -11.06
N ASN A 350 -21.79 -4.83 -10.80
CA ASN A 350 -22.70 -5.67 -11.58
C ASN A 350 -22.79 -5.21 -13.05
N ASP A 351 -23.05 -3.92 -13.27
CA ASP A 351 -23.16 -3.34 -14.61
C ASP A 351 -21.85 -3.50 -15.41
N ALA A 352 -20.69 -3.39 -14.74
CA ALA A 352 -19.40 -3.63 -15.35
C ALA A 352 -19.24 -5.10 -15.76
N PHE A 353 -19.65 -6.05 -14.91
CA PHE A 353 -19.60 -7.47 -15.24
C PHE A 353 -20.54 -7.82 -16.40
N ASP A 354 -21.77 -7.29 -16.41
CA ASP A 354 -22.71 -7.49 -17.52
C ASP A 354 -22.18 -6.90 -18.83
N LYS A 355 -21.49 -5.75 -18.78
CA LYS A 355 -20.94 -5.05 -19.94
C LYS A 355 -19.66 -5.69 -20.48
N PHE A 356 -18.75 -6.09 -19.61
CA PHE A 356 -17.38 -6.46 -19.98
C PHE A 356 -17.06 -7.95 -19.76
N GLY A 357 -17.84 -8.65 -18.95
CA GLY A 357 -17.67 -10.08 -18.68
C GLY A 357 -16.24 -10.45 -18.26
N GLU A 358 -15.68 -11.46 -18.93
CA GLU A 358 -14.34 -11.98 -18.64
C GLU A 358 -13.20 -10.97 -18.92
N ASP A 359 -13.44 -9.93 -19.72
CA ASP A 359 -12.42 -8.94 -20.12
C ASP A 359 -11.93 -8.10 -18.95
N LEU A 360 -12.71 -8.04 -17.88
CA LEU A 360 -12.33 -7.42 -16.61
C LEU A 360 -11.10 -8.10 -15.99
N PHE A 361 -10.96 -9.40 -16.18
CA PHE A 361 -9.93 -10.22 -15.55
C PHE A 361 -8.66 -10.37 -16.39
N LEU A 362 -8.63 -9.77 -17.59
CA LEU A 362 -7.42 -9.66 -18.39
C LEU A 362 -6.57 -8.50 -17.90
N LYS A 363 -5.26 -8.75 -17.76
CA LYS A 363 -4.28 -7.74 -17.36
C LYS A 363 -4.29 -6.58 -18.35
N GLU A 364 -4.49 -5.36 -17.86
CA GLU A 364 -4.64 -4.17 -18.72
C GLU A 364 -3.38 -3.91 -19.55
N ASN A 365 -2.21 -4.26 -19.00
CA ASN A 365 -0.94 -4.16 -19.70
C ASN A 365 -0.75 -5.20 -20.81
N ASP A 366 -1.53 -6.29 -20.81
CA ASP A 366 -1.48 -7.34 -21.81
C ASP A 366 -2.59 -7.23 -22.87
N LYS A 367 -3.64 -6.43 -22.65
CA LYS A 367 -4.79 -6.34 -23.58
C LYS A 367 -4.43 -6.06 -25.03
N LYS A 368 -3.44 -5.20 -25.27
CA LYS A 368 -2.94 -4.94 -26.64
C LYS A 368 -2.44 -6.22 -27.34
N LYS A 369 -1.81 -7.14 -26.61
CA LYS A 369 -1.34 -8.43 -27.15
C LYS A 369 -2.52 -9.36 -27.51
N HIS A 370 -3.67 -9.15 -26.88
CA HIS A 370 -4.91 -9.91 -27.11
C HIS A 370 -5.87 -9.20 -28.07
N GLY A 371 -5.46 -8.09 -28.72
CA GLY A 371 -6.32 -7.33 -29.62
C GLY A 371 -7.47 -6.60 -28.91
N LYS A 372 -7.36 -6.38 -27.60
CA LYS A 372 -8.37 -5.72 -26.77
C LYS A 372 -7.95 -4.31 -26.37
N GLU A 373 -8.92 -3.44 -26.23
CA GLU A 373 -8.72 -2.08 -25.74
C GLU A 373 -8.66 -2.03 -24.22
N LYS A 374 -7.97 -1.01 -23.69
CA LYS A 374 -7.96 -0.77 -22.25
C LYS A 374 -9.32 -0.30 -21.77
N LEU A 375 -9.75 -0.75 -20.60
CA LEU A 375 -11.00 -0.28 -20.00
C LEU A 375 -10.73 0.99 -19.21
N ALA A 376 -11.43 2.08 -19.55
CA ALA A 376 -11.29 3.36 -18.86
C ALA A 376 -11.80 3.28 -17.41
N GLU A 377 -12.78 2.42 -17.18
CA GLU A 377 -13.39 2.17 -15.88
C GLU A 377 -12.50 1.30 -14.98
N LYS A 378 -11.60 0.47 -15.52
CA LYS A 378 -10.68 -0.36 -14.74
C LYS A 378 -9.48 0.46 -14.28
N ILE A 379 -9.42 0.72 -12.98
CA ILE A 379 -8.40 1.59 -12.35
C ILE A 379 -7.32 0.82 -11.59
N PHE A 380 -7.61 -0.42 -11.22
CA PHE A 380 -6.72 -1.21 -10.40
C PHE A 380 -6.89 -2.71 -10.68
N GLU A 381 -5.80 -3.46 -10.53
CA GLU A 381 -5.85 -4.91 -10.47
C GLU A 381 -4.74 -5.46 -9.58
N ILE A 382 -5.02 -6.52 -8.82
CA ILE A 382 -4.03 -7.18 -7.98
C ILE A 382 -4.36 -8.66 -7.81
N GLU A 383 -3.31 -9.47 -7.69
CA GLU A 383 -3.38 -10.84 -7.23
C GLU A 383 -2.97 -10.94 -5.76
N ARG A 384 -3.90 -11.36 -4.89
CA ARG A 384 -3.75 -11.39 -3.43
C ARG A 384 -3.97 -12.80 -2.90
N LYS A 385 -3.07 -13.29 -2.06
CA LYS A 385 -3.20 -14.60 -1.40
C LYS A 385 -3.50 -14.38 0.08
N ILE A 386 -4.55 -15.01 0.59
CA ILE A 386 -4.98 -14.89 1.99
C ILE A 386 -5.11 -16.27 2.63
N LEU A 387 -4.97 -16.34 3.94
CA LEU A 387 -5.17 -17.53 4.74
C LEU A 387 -6.51 -17.43 5.47
N ILE A 388 -7.40 -18.40 5.25
CA ILE A 388 -8.76 -18.43 5.81
C ILE A 388 -8.92 -19.69 6.66
N LYS A 389 -9.53 -19.56 7.84
CA LYS A 389 -9.83 -20.72 8.69
C LYS A 389 -10.96 -21.57 8.08
N LYS A 390 -10.89 -22.89 8.30
CA LYS A 390 -11.94 -23.85 7.91
C LYS A 390 -13.11 -23.81 8.89
N LYS A 391 -14.28 -24.25 8.46
CA LYS A 391 -15.45 -24.36 9.36
C LYS A 391 -15.23 -25.51 10.34
N GLY A 392 -14.76 -25.19 11.55
CA GLY A 392 -14.55 -26.13 12.65
C GLY A 392 -15.79 -26.49 13.45
#